data_AF-A0A1J3CU01-F1
#
_entry.id   AF-A0A1J3CU01-F1
#
_cell.length_a   1.000
_cell.length_b   1.000
_cell.length_c   1.000
_cell.angle_alpha   90.00
_cell.angle_beta   90.00
_cell.angle_gamma   90.00
#
_symmetry.space_group_name_H-M   'P 1'
#
loop_
_entity.id
_entity.type
_entity.pdbx_description
1 polymer ?
#
loop_
_entity_poly.entity_id
_entity_poly.type
_entity_poly.pdbx_seq_one_letter_code
_entity_poly.pdbx_strand_id
1 'polypeptide(L)' 'MNKDSKPIVLQKPIFVKISEVKPGRHCYHVYGKVIKVNFTETTRMSGDKVKIADGIVGDETGTAAFHFEGPAVDQLSVG' A
#
# COMPACT_ATOMS: atom_id res chain seq x y z
N MET A 1 22.90 13.42 -24.74
CA MET A 1 22.95 12.61 -23.51
C MET A 1 24.20 12.98 -22.74
N ASN A 2 24.06 13.55 -21.54
CA ASN A 2 25.20 13.94 -20.70
C ASN A 2 26.00 12.70 -20.29
N LYS A 3 27.33 12.77 -20.38
CA LYS A 3 28.28 11.67 -20.13
C LYS A 3 28.62 11.47 -18.65
N ASP A 4 28.05 12.27 -17.75
CA ASP A 4 28.41 12.34 -16.32
C ASP A 4 27.37 11.71 -15.37
N SER A 5 26.38 10.99 -15.89
CA SER A 5 25.40 10.30 -15.06
C SER A 5 26.04 9.07 -14.39
N LYS A 6 26.24 9.14 -13.06
CA LYS A 6 26.61 7.98 -12.24
C LYS A 6 25.73 6.77 -12.59
N PRO A 7 26.30 5.55 -12.62
CA PRO A 7 25.53 4.35 -12.92
C PRO A 7 24.38 4.19 -11.92
N ILE A 8 23.20 3.84 -12.42
CA ILE A 8 22.04 3.54 -11.59
C ILE A 8 22.32 2.23 -10.86
N VAL A 9 22.58 2.31 -9.55
CA VAL A 9 22.79 1.13 -8.70
C VAL A 9 21.47 0.78 -8.01
N LEU A 10 20.91 -0.38 -8.32
CA LEU A 10 19.72 -0.90 -7.66
C LEU A 10 19.98 -1.08 -6.16
N GLN A 11 19.11 -0.52 -5.33
CA GLN A 11 19.17 -0.67 -3.88
C GLN A 11 18.18 -1.75 -3.43
N LYS A 12 18.58 -2.53 -2.41
CA LYS A 12 17.64 -3.46 -1.77
C LYS A 12 16.56 -2.67 -1.03
N PRO A 13 15.29 -3.12 -1.08
CA PRO A 13 14.23 -2.49 -0.31
C PRO A 13 14.53 -2.61 1.20
N ILE A 14 14.28 -1.52 1.92
CA ILE A 14 14.36 -1.47 3.37
C ILE A 14 12.95 -1.65 3.91
N PHE A 15 12.76 -2.67 4.74
CA PHE A 15 11.48 -2.96 5.40
C PHE A 15 11.50 -2.47 6.83
N VAL A 16 10.34 -1.99 7.29
CA VAL A 16 10.11 -1.59 8.68
C VAL A 16 8.92 -2.36 9.25
N LYS A 17 8.76 -2.33 10.57
CA LYS A 17 7.57 -2.86 11.25
C LYS A 17 6.38 -1.90 11.15
N ILE A 18 5.16 -2.42 11.23
CA ILE A 18 3.94 -1.60 11.17
C ILE A 18 3.91 -0.56 12.29
N SER A 19 4.35 -0.93 13.50
CA SER A 19 4.48 -0.01 14.65
C SER A 19 5.43 1.18 14.43
N GLU A 20 6.32 1.12 13.43
CA GLU A 20 7.27 2.18 13.11
C GLU A 20 6.75 3.20 12.08
N VAL A 21 5.57 2.93 11.49
CA VAL A 21 4.91 3.86 10.56
C VAL A 21 4.48 5.11 11.31
N LYS A 22 4.83 6.28 10.78
CA LYS A 22 4.55 7.58 11.41
C LYS A 22 3.82 8.53 10.46
N PRO A 23 2.89 9.35 10.99
CA PRO A 23 2.27 10.43 10.21
C PRO A 23 3.32 11.35 9.58
N GLY A 24 3.04 11.82 8.36
CA GLY A 24 3.93 12.74 7.63
C GLY A 24 5.16 12.08 7.00
N ARG A 25 5.41 10.78 7.21
CA ARG A 25 6.44 10.01 6.51
C ARG A 25 5.81 9.03 5.53
N HIS A 26 6.43 8.90 4.36
CA HIS A 26 5.92 8.11 3.23
C HIS A 26 7.00 7.15 2.70
N CYS A 27 6.62 6.31 1.74
CA CYS A 27 7.50 5.33 1.07
C CYS A 27 8.11 4.27 2.01
N TYR A 28 7.30 3.73 2.91
CA TYR A 28 7.67 2.55 3.69
C TYR A 28 7.46 1.26 2.88
N HIS A 29 8.32 0.28 3.08
CA HIS A 29 8.02 -1.11 2.75
C HIS A 29 7.71 -1.85 4.05
N VAL A 30 6.63 -2.61 4.08
CA VAL A 30 6.21 -3.41 5.23
C VAL A 30 5.88 -4.82 4.77
N TYR A 31 6.09 -5.79 5.65
CA TYR A 31 5.52 -7.12 5.50
C TYR A 31 4.39 -7.25 6.52
N GLY A 32 3.24 -7.69 6.06
CA GLY A 32 2.08 -7.90 6.91
C GLY A 32 1.07 -8.80 6.25
N LYS A 33 0.14 -9.30 7.04
CA LYS A 33 -0.99 -10.11 6.62
C LYS A 33 -2.26 -9.27 6.61
N VAL A 34 -3.06 -9.39 5.56
CA VAL A 34 -4.41 -8.81 5.53
C VAL A 34 -5.29 -9.61 6.48
N ILE A 35 -5.75 -8.94 7.54
CA ILE A 35 -6.58 -9.54 8.60
C ILE A 35 -8.06 -9.45 8.22
N LYS A 36 -8.47 -8.32 7.65
CA LYS A 36 -9.84 -8.04 7.23
C LYS A 36 -9.83 -7.14 6.00
N VAL A 37 -10.80 -7.35 5.11
CA VAL A 37 -11.08 -6.45 3.99
C VAL A 37 -12.58 -6.36 3.77
N ASN A 38 -13.06 -5.17 3.42
CA ASN A 38 -14.42 -4.90 2.99
C ASN A 38 -14.36 -4.29 1.58
N PHE A 39 -14.99 -4.96 0.62
CA PHE A 39 -15.04 -4.51 -0.76
C PHE A 39 -16.34 -3.73 -1.02
N THR A 40 -16.22 -2.55 -1.60
CA THR A 40 -17.34 -1.71 -2.01
C THR A 40 -17.12 -1.14 -3.40
N GLU A 41 -18.17 -0.57 -3.99
CA GLU A 41 -18.06 0.22 -5.21
C GLU A 41 -18.66 1.60 -4.96
N THR A 42 -18.02 2.62 -5.51
CA THR A 42 -18.55 3.99 -5.52
C THR A 42 -18.55 4.56 -6.93
N THR A 43 -19.35 5.60 -7.14
CA THR A 43 -19.37 6.36 -8.40
C THR A 43 -18.69 7.70 -8.14
N ARG A 44 -17.62 7.99 -8.88
CA ARG A 44 -16.94 9.29 -8.83
C ARG A 44 -17.83 10.38 -9.43
N MET A 45 -17.52 11.65 -9.15
CA MET A 45 -18.22 12.78 -9.78
C MET A 45 -18.11 12.78 -11.31
N SER A 46 -17.08 12.13 -11.87
CA SER A 46 -16.94 11.92 -13.32
C SER A 46 -17.96 10.93 -13.91
N GLY A 47 -18.70 10.19 -13.06
CA GLY A 47 -19.58 9.09 -13.47
C GLY A 47 -18.89 7.72 -13.50
N ASP A 48 -17.57 7.67 -13.30
CA ASP A 48 -16.82 6.41 -13.30
C ASP A 48 -17.09 5.60 -12.03
N LYS A 49 -17.35 4.30 -12.20
CA LYS A 49 -17.42 3.35 -11.09
C LYS A 49 -16.02 2.94 -10.66
N VAL A 50 -15.74 3.00 -9.36
CA VAL A 50 -14.46 2.62 -8.78
C VAL A 50 -14.68 1.64 -7.64
N LYS A 51 -13.94 0.53 -7.68
CA LYS A 51 -13.85 -0.42 -6.59
C LYS A 51 -13.01 0.18 -5.46
N ILE A 52 -13.45 -0.05 -4.24
CA ILE A 52 -12.79 0.37 -3.01
C ILE A 52 -12.61 -0.86 -2.12
N ALA A 53 -11.46 -0.94 -1.47
CA ALA A 53 -11.21 -1.88 -0.39
C ALA A 53 -10.69 -1.17 0.85
N ASP A 54 -11.49 -1.23 1.92
CA ASP A 54 -11.09 -0.79 3.25
C ASP A 54 -10.80 -2.01 4.11
N GLY A 55 -9.69 -1.99 4.83
CA GLY A 55 -9.28 -3.17 5.58
C GLY A 55 -8.23 -2.91 6.63
N ILE A 56 -7.79 -4.01 7.24
CA ILE A 56 -6.78 -4.03 8.30
C ILE A 56 -5.65 -4.96 7.86
N VAL A 57 -4.42 -4.48 7.93
CA VAL A 57 -3.18 -5.25 7.77
C VAL A 57 -2.43 -5.29 9.10
N GLY A 58 -1.75 -6.39 9.40
CA GLY A 58 -0.99 -6.53 10.63
C GLY A 58 0.28 -7.36 10.50
N ASP A 59 1.22 -7.10 11.40
CA ASP A 59 2.41 -7.89 11.66
C ASP A 59 2.48 -8.21 13.16
N GLU A 60 3.57 -8.80 13.64
CA GLU A 60 3.72 -9.14 15.06
C GLU A 60 3.81 -7.91 15.99
N THR A 61 4.00 -6.71 15.45
CA THR A 61 4.18 -5.47 16.21
C THR A 61 2.92 -4.62 16.29
N GLY A 62 1.94 -4.84 15.41
CA GLY A 62 0.70 -4.08 15.42
C GLY A 62 -0.14 -4.24 14.16
N THR A 63 -1.14 -3.36 14.04
CA THR A 63 -2.06 -3.32 12.91
C THR A 63 -2.22 -1.90 12.39
N ALA A 64 -2.55 -1.77 11.11
CA ALA A 64 -2.86 -0.52 10.44
C ALA A 64 -4.08 -0.68 9.54
N ALA A 65 -4.89 0.38 9.43
CA ALA A 65 -5.95 0.44 8.44
C ALA A 65 -5.37 0.81 7.07
N PHE A 66 -5.90 0.21 6.01
CA PHE A 66 -5.57 0.57 4.63
C PHE A 66 -6.83 0.90 3.84
N HIS A 67 -6.64 1.71 2.81
CA HIS A 67 -7.66 2.08 1.83
C HIS A 67 -7.04 1.96 0.43
N PHE A 68 -7.58 1.08 -0.40
CA PHE A 68 -7.18 0.93 -1.80
C PHE A 68 -8.35 1.24 -2.73
N GLU A 69 -8.03 1.84 -3.87
CA GLU A 69 -8.97 2.15 -4.95
C GLU A 69 -8.51 1.53 -6.27
N GLY A 70 -9.47 1.18 -7.11
CA GLY A 70 -9.21 0.80 -8.49
C GLY A 70 -8.47 -0.56 -8.61
N PRO A 71 -7.55 -0.72 -9.58
CA PRO A 71 -6.95 -2.02 -9.88
C PRO A 71 -6.18 -2.67 -8.73
N ALA A 72 -5.70 -1.89 -7.76
CA ALA A 72 -5.01 -2.41 -6.57
C ALA A 72 -5.94 -3.28 -5.70
N VAL A 73 -7.26 -3.04 -5.76
CA VAL A 73 -8.26 -3.82 -5.04
C VAL A 73 -8.26 -5.29 -5.46
N ASP A 74 -8.02 -5.56 -6.74
CA ASP A 74 -8.07 -6.92 -7.30
C ASP A 74 -6.88 -7.79 -6.84
N GLN A 75 -5.88 -7.20 -6.18
CA GLN A 75 -4.71 -7.92 -5.64
C GLN A 75 -4.90 -8.34 -4.16
N LEU A 76 -6.00 -7.96 -3.54
CA LEU A 76 -6.24 -8.21 -2.12
C LEU A 76 -6.87 -9.58 -1.86
N SER A 77 -6.28 -10.33 -0.93
CA SER A 77 -6.88 -11.53 -0.35
C SER A 77 -6.66 -11.53 1.16
N VAL A 78 -7.66 -11.98 1.92
CA VAL A 78 -7.49 -12.25 3.35
C VAL A 78 -6.73 -13.56 3.51
N GLY A 79 -5.69 -13.58 4.35
CA GLY A 79 -4.90 -14.79 4.60
C GLY A 79 -3.42 -14.61 4.37
#